data_AF-A0A6I7QPU6-F1
#
_entry.id   AF-A0A6I7QPU6-F1
#
_cell.length_a   1.000
_cell.length_b   1.000
_cell.length_c   1.000
_cell.angle_alpha   90.00
_cell.angle_beta   90.00
_cell.angle_gamma   90.00
#
_symmetry.space_group_name_H-M   'P 1'
#
loop_
_entity.id
_entity.type
_entity.pdbx_description
1 polymer ?
#
loop_
_entity_poly.entity_id
_entity_poly.type
_entity_poly.pdbx_seq_one_letter_code
_entity_poly.pdbx_strand_id
1 'polypeptide(L)'
;MRTSPGVPVAGIATAIILITAAFLLGLHWGATRPGNGSLGSGTQDLTASGAEEVLIRDLRDRAPEIIGETIGMEPVLGGTMGFHGEESILILNDKWVYVRFEDGHIGGEAILGYRFARDDSIHWSLVELAPY
;
A
#
# COMPACT_ATOMS: atom_id res chain seq x y z
N MET A 1 -37.77 50.75 8.31
CA MET A 1 -36.93 50.87 7.08
C MET A 1 -35.48 50.87 7.55
N ARG A 2 -34.54 50.05 7.09
CA ARG A 2 -34.41 49.10 5.97
C ARG A 2 -33.50 47.94 6.43
N THR A 3 -33.75 46.79 5.82
CA THR A 3 -33.07 45.49 5.89
C THR A 3 -31.64 45.51 5.35
N SER A 4 -30.71 44.80 6.00
CA SER A 4 -30.16 43.50 5.57
C SER A 4 -28.70 43.29 6.03
N PRO A 5 -28.37 42.12 6.59
CA PRO A 5 -27.00 41.60 6.68
C PRO A 5 -26.61 40.90 5.36
N GLY A 6 -25.32 40.67 5.12
CA GLY A 6 -24.88 39.76 4.05
C GLY A 6 -23.43 39.94 3.59
N VAL A 7 -22.52 39.15 4.14
CA VAL A 7 -21.30 38.74 3.44
C VAL A 7 -21.41 37.22 3.26
N PRO A 8 -21.47 36.69 2.02
CA PRO A 8 -21.44 35.25 1.81
C PRO A 8 -19.99 34.75 1.88
N VAL A 9 -19.70 33.87 2.85
CA VAL A 9 -18.52 33.00 2.79
C VAL A 9 -18.93 31.77 1.99
N ALA A 10 -18.57 31.75 0.71
CA ALA A 10 -18.69 30.58 -0.15
C ALA A 10 -17.37 29.81 -0.16
N GLY A 11 -17.44 28.48 0.06
CA GLY A 11 -16.39 27.56 -0.38
C GLY A 11 -15.77 26.67 0.69
N ILE A 12 -16.55 25.84 1.37
CA ILE A 12 -16.04 24.56 1.90
C ILE A 12 -16.51 23.48 0.93
N ALA A 13 -15.59 23.01 0.08
CA ALA A 13 -15.84 21.86 -0.78
C ALA A 13 -15.61 20.59 0.03
N THR A 14 -16.69 20.08 0.62
CA THR A 14 -16.74 18.73 1.21
C THR A 14 -16.88 17.72 0.08
N ALA A 15 -15.81 16.99 -0.23
CA ALA A 15 -15.88 15.81 -1.08
C ALA A 15 -16.11 14.58 -0.19
N ILE A 16 -17.37 14.17 -0.03
CA ILE A 16 -17.73 12.84 0.47
C ILE A 16 -18.02 11.98 -0.76
N ILE A 17 -17.10 11.09 -1.10
CA ILE A 17 -17.34 10.07 -2.12
C ILE A 17 -17.99 8.86 -1.43
N LEU A 18 -19.25 8.63 -1.75
CA LEU A 18 -20.00 7.41 -1.41
C LEU A 18 -19.55 6.29 -2.35
N ILE A 19 -18.88 5.26 -1.84
CA ILE A 19 -18.74 3.98 -2.56
C ILE A 19 -19.82 3.03 -2.06
N THR A 20 -20.75 2.75 -2.95
CA THR A 20 -21.92 1.90 -2.71
C THR A 20 -21.58 0.45 -3.06
N ALA A 21 -21.77 -0.44 -2.08
CA ALA A 21 -22.19 -1.84 -2.14
C ALA A 21 -21.70 -2.77 -3.27
N ALA A 22 -21.00 -3.84 -2.88
CA ALA A 22 -21.03 -5.11 -3.60
C ALA A 22 -20.96 -6.30 -2.61
N PHE A 23 -22.08 -6.58 -1.95
CA PHE A 23 -22.37 -7.91 -1.41
C PHE A 23 -23.49 -8.50 -2.25
N LEU A 24 -23.19 -9.57 -3.01
CA LEU A 24 -24.00 -10.79 -3.06
C LEU A 24 -23.43 -11.76 -4.12
N LEU A 25 -23.50 -13.04 -3.73
CA LEU A 25 -23.35 -14.26 -4.52
C LEU A 25 -21.93 -14.74 -4.79
N GLY A 26 -21.38 -15.38 -3.75
CA GLY A 26 -20.49 -16.52 -3.95
C GLY A 26 -21.21 -17.61 -4.75
N LEU A 27 -20.63 -17.97 -5.89
CA LEU A 27 -20.87 -19.22 -6.57
C LEU A 27 -19.53 -19.93 -6.75
N HIS A 28 -19.51 -21.10 -6.13
CA HIS A 28 -18.54 -22.18 -6.16
C HIS A 28 -17.95 -22.46 -7.56
N TRP A 29 -16.62 -22.57 -7.63
CA TRP A 29 -16.00 -23.62 -8.44
C TRP A 29 -14.79 -24.20 -7.72
N GLY A 30 -14.89 -25.49 -7.41
CA GLY A 30 -13.76 -26.35 -7.09
C GLY A 30 -13.82 -27.57 -8.01
N ALA A 31 -12.67 -27.94 -8.58
CA ALA A 31 -12.28 -29.18 -9.29
C ALA A 31 -11.27 -28.79 -10.39
N THR A 32 -10.13 -29.45 -10.65
CA THR A 32 -9.59 -30.76 -10.25
C THR A 32 -8.08 -30.80 -10.59
N ARG A 33 -7.37 -31.76 -9.98
CA ARG A 33 -5.91 -32.03 -9.94
C ARG A 33 -5.28 -32.54 -11.28
N PRO A 34 -4.09 -33.19 -11.27
CA PRO A 34 -2.76 -32.66 -11.61
C PRO A 34 -2.19 -33.28 -12.92
N GLY A 35 -1.13 -32.71 -13.49
CA GLY A 35 -0.45 -33.25 -14.67
C GLY A 35 1.06 -33.12 -14.57
N ASN A 36 1.74 -34.26 -14.47
CA ASN A 36 3.19 -34.42 -14.47
C ASN A 36 3.75 -34.33 -15.90
N GLY A 37 4.79 -33.52 -16.13
CA GLY A 37 5.50 -33.43 -17.40
C GLY A 37 6.80 -32.64 -17.25
N SER A 38 7.94 -33.34 -17.32
CA SER A 38 9.27 -32.71 -17.36
C SER A 38 9.55 -32.13 -18.74
N LEU A 39 10.19 -30.96 -18.83
CA LEU A 39 11.27 -30.57 -19.76
C LEU A 39 11.41 -29.04 -19.85
N GLY A 40 12.45 -28.51 -19.20
CA GLY A 40 13.17 -27.28 -19.60
C GLY A 40 12.50 -25.91 -19.43
N SER A 41 13.34 -24.91 -19.15
CA SER A 41 13.17 -23.49 -19.49
C SER A 41 12.47 -22.57 -18.48
N GLY A 42 13.28 -21.88 -17.67
CA GLY A 42 13.31 -20.40 -17.58
C GLY A 42 12.00 -19.60 -17.54
N THR A 43 10.93 -20.10 -16.93
CA THR A 43 9.61 -19.44 -16.96
C THR A 43 8.97 -19.25 -15.59
N GLN A 44 9.57 -19.78 -14.51
CA GLN A 44 9.08 -19.54 -13.13
C GLN A 44 9.66 -18.27 -12.49
N ASP A 45 10.62 -17.61 -13.14
CA ASP A 45 11.35 -16.47 -12.57
C ASP A 45 10.78 -15.11 -12.99
N LEU A 46 10.14 -15.02 -14.17
CA LEU A 46 9.66 -13.76 -14.74
C LEU A 46 8.35 -13.25 -14.11
N THR A 47 7.53 -14.16 -13.56
CA THR A 47 6.27 -13.79 -12.90
C THR A 47 6.50 -13.36 -11.45
N ALA A 48 7.47 -13.97 -10.76
CA ALA A 48 7.90 -13.54 -9.44
C ALA A 48 8.64 -12.19 -9.50
N SER A 49 9.58 -12.03 -10.45
CA SER A 49 10.34 -10.79 -10.62
C SER A 49 9.44 -9.59 -10.96
N GLY A 50 8.42 -9.79 -11.79
CA GLY A 50 7.48 -8.73 -12.15
C GLY A 50 6.59 -8.29 -10.99
N ALA A 51 6.15 -9.21 -10.14
CA ALA A 51 5.35 -8.87 -8.96
C ALA A 51 6.18 -8.13 -7.90
N GLU A 52 7.43 -8.56 -7.69
CA GLU A 52 8.37 -7.90 -6.79
C GLU A 52 8.66 -6.46 -7.22
N GLU A 53 8.95 -6.22 -8.50
CA GLU A 53 9.19 -4.88 -9.02
C GLU A 53 7.98 -3.96 -8.81
N VAL A 54 6.77 -4.47 -8.99
CA VAL A 54 5.54 -3.69 -8.75
C VAL A 54 5.38 -3.34 -7.28
N LEU A 55 5.64 -4.27 -6.36
CA LEU A 55 5.57 -4.03 -4.91
C LEU A 55 6.61 -3.00 -4.45
N ILE A 56 7.85 -3.17 -4.89
CA ILE A 56 8.97 -2.26 -4.53
C ILE A 56 8.71 -0.86 -5.08
N ARG A 57 8.23 -0.76 -6.33
CA ARG A 57 7.89 0.53 -6.93
C ARG A 57 6.76 1.22 -6.17
N ASP A 58 5.67 0.52 -5.87
CA ASP A 58 4.54 1.10 -5.13
C ASP A 58 4.95 1.58 -3.73
N LEU A 59 5.76 0.78 -3.01
CA LEU A 59 6.31 1.19 -1.72
C LEU A 59 7.14 2.48 -1.82
N ARG A 60 8.01 2.60 -2.82
CA ARG A 60 8.87 3.77 -2.99
C ARG A 60 8.07 5.01 -3.39
N ASP A 61 7.16 4.87 -4.33
CA ASP A 61 6.38 5.98 -4.87
C ASP A 61 5.36 6.52 -3.84
N ARG A 62 4.79 5.63 -3.01
CA ARG A 62 3.79 5.97 -1.99
C ARG A 62 4.34 5.94 -0.57
N ALA A 63 5.67 6.02 -0.41
CA ALA A 63 6.30 5.90 0.91
C ALA A 63 5.72 6.88 1.95
N PRO A 64 5.53 8.18 1.67
CA PRO A 64 4.99 9.10 2.66
C PRO A 64 3.56 8.75 3.09
N GLU A 65 2.72 8.31 2.15
CA GLU A 65 1.33 7.92 2.40
C GLU A 65 1.26 6.64 3.23
N ILE A 66 2.04 5.62 2.87
CA ILE A 66 2.08 4.34 3.58
C ILE A 66 2.65 4.56 5.00
N ILE A 67 3.72 5.34 5.14
CA ILE A 67 4.33 5.59 6.45
C ILE A 67 3.40 6.44 7.34
N GLY A 68 2.78 7.49 6.80
CA GLY A 68 1.84 8.34 7.55
C GLY A 68 0.52 7.64 7.88
N GLU A 69 -0.16 7.08 6.87
CA GLU A 69 -1.52 6.56 7.03
C GLU A 69 -1.57 5.10 7.53
N THR A 70 -0.59 4.26 7.14
CA THR A 70 -0.58 2.83 7.52
C THR A 70 0.31 2.55 8.72
N ILE A 71 1.53 3.12 8.74
CA ILE A 71 2.48 2.92 9.85
C ILE A 71 2.19 3.91 11.00
N GLY A 72 1.65 5.09 10.70
CA GLY A 72 1.32 6.10 11.71
C GLY A 72 2.49 6.96 12.15
N MET A 73 3.48 7.16 11.28
CA MET A 73 4.70 7.92 11.57
C MET A 73 4.82 9.16 10.69
N GLU A 74 4.98 10.32 11.31
CA GLU A 74 5.10 11.61 10.63
C GLU A 74 6.54 12.11 10.70
N PRO A 75 7.07 12.76 9.64
CA PRO A 75 8.42 13.32 9.67
C PRO A 75 8.55 14.48 10.66
N VAL A 76 9.79 14.74 11.10
CA VAL A 76 10.16 15.83 12.00
C VAL A 76 11.20 16.74 11.34
N LEU A 77 11.29 17.98 11.83
CA LEU A 77 12.32 18.95 11.44
C LEU A 77 12.43 19.21 9.92
N GLY A 78 11.34 18.97 9.17
CA GLY A 78 11.31 19.13 7.72
C GLY A 78 11.98 17.99 6.96
N GLY A 79 12.22 16.84 7.60
CA GLY A 79 12.58 15.59 6.94
C GLY A 79 11.44 15.06 6.06
N THR A 80 11.76 14.06 5.25
CA THR A 80 10.78 13.34 4.42
C THR A 80 10.88 11.86 4.73
N MET A 81 9.79 11.28 5.24
CA MET A 81 9.71 9.84 5.48
C MET A 81 9.88 9.06 4.18
N GLY A 82 10.76 8.06 4.17
CA GLY A 82 10.97 7.21 3.01
C GLY A 82 11.66 5.89 3.33
N PHE A 83 11.57 4.97 2.36
CA PHE A 83 12.31 3.72 2.35
C PHE A 83 13.63 3.94 1.60
N HIS A 84 14.70 4.24 2.34
CA HIS A 84 15.98 4.64 1.77
C HIS A 84 16.97 3.49 1.63
N GLY A 85 17.32 3.16 0.38
CA GLY A 85 18.33 2.16 0.04
C GLY A 85 17.75 0.94 -0.67
N GLU A 86 18.64 0.02 -1.04
CA GLU A 86 18.25 -1.29 -1.60
C GLU A 86 17.84 -2.26 -0.49
N GLU A 87 18.48 -2.18 0.68
CA GLU A 87 18.19 -3.07 1.82
C GLU A 87 17.00 -2.61 2.68
N SER A 88 16.39 -1.46 2.36
CA SER A 88 15.25 -0.93 3.12
C SER A 88 13.93 -1.64 2.83
N ILE A 89 13.87 -2.52 1.83
CA ILE A 89 12.68 -3.28 1.46
C ILE A 89 13.11 -4.72 1.22
N LEU A 90 12.48 -5.66 1.91
CA LEU A 90 12.71 -7.09 1.72
C LEU A 90 11.36 -7.81 1.62
N ILE A 91 11.09 -8.42 0.47
CA ILE A 91 9.90 -9.28 0.31
C ILE A 91 10.16 -10.58 1.05
N LEU A 92 9.34 -10.86 2.07
CA LEU A 92 9.51 -12.05 2.90
C LEU A 92 8.83 -13.27 2.26
N ASN A 93 7.64 -13.06 1.70
CA ASN A 93 6.84 -14.07 1.00
C ASN A 93 5.67 -13.41 0.24
N ASP A 94 4.69 -14.22 -0.17
CA ASP A 94 3.48 -13.81 -0.90
C ASP A 94 2.46 -12.99 -0.09
N LYS A 95 2.79 -12.64 1.17
CA LYS A 95 1.89 -11.93 2.09
C LYS A 95 2.55 -10.77 2.80
N TRP A 96 3.85 -10.86 3.07
CA TRP A 96 4.54 -9.91 3.95
C TRP A 96 5.78 -9.32 3.30
N VAL A 97 5.98 -8.04 3.58
CA VAL A 97 7.16 -7.27 3.22
C VAL A 97 7.73 -6.65 4.49
N TYR A 98 9.03 -6.79 4.68
CA TYR A 98 9.78 -6.05 5.68
C TYR A 98 10.23 -4.73 5.08
N VAL A 99 10.10 -3.64 5.85
CA VAL A 99 10.57 -2.32 5.46
C VAL A 99 11.34 -1.63 6.59
N ARG A 100 12.38 -0.89 6.23
CA ARG A 100 13.02 0.11 7.09
C ARG A 100 12.73 1.49 6.54
N PHE A 101 12.27 2.39 7.41
CA PHE A 101 11.93 3.75 7.04
C PHE A 101 12.59 4.76 7.98
N GLU A 102 12.88 5.95 7.45
CA GLU A 102 13.40 7.07 8.22
C GLU A 102 13.12 8.39 7.49
N ASP A 103 13.27 9.51 8.20
CA ASP A 103 13.32 10.85 7.63
C ASP A 103 14.69 11.54 7.79
N GLY A 104 15.68 10.78 8.27
CA GLY A 104 17.01 11.23 8.65
C GLY A 104 17.17 11.62 10.13
N HIS A 105 16.09 11.65 10.91
CA HIS A 105 16.10 11.94 12.35
C HIS A 105 15.40 10.88 13.19
N ILE A 106 14.23 10.43 12.75
CA ILE A 106 13.46 9.34 13.36
C ILE A 106 13.21 8.26 12.33
N GLY A 107 12.96 7.04 12.78
CA GLY A 107 12.68 5.94 11.86
C GLY A 107 12.11 4.71 12.53
N GLY A 108 12.24 3.60 11.84
CA GLY A 108 11.79 2.33 12.33
C GLY A 108 11.87 1.22 11.30
N GLU A 109 11.47 0.05 11.78
CA GLU A 109 11.28 -1.14 10.99
C GLU A 109 9.80 -1.55 11.08
N ALA A 110 9.25 -2.08 10.01
CA ALA A 110 7.89 -2.58 10.00
C ALA A 110 7.74 -3.84 9.16
N ILE A 111 6.80 -4.69 9.56
CA ILE A 111 6.26 -5.75 8.71
C ILE A 111 4.92 -5.26 8.16
N LEU A 112 4.81 -5.23 6.85
CA LEU A 112 3.60 -4.85 6.13
C LEU A 112 2.99 -6.07 5.46
N GLY A 113 1.67 -6.20 5.57
CA GLY A 113 0.88 -7.11 4.75
C GLY A 113 0.36 -6.39 3.51
N TYR A 114 0.28 -7.09 2.37
CA TYR A 114 -0.24 -6.51 1.14
C TYR A 114 -1.32 -7.37 0.47
N ARG A 115 -2.22 -6.72 -0.27
CA ARG A 115 -3.18 -7.37 -1.17
C ARG A 115 -3.40 -6.53 -2.43
N PHE A 116 -3.46 -7.18 -3.58
CA PHE A 116 -3.90 -6.55 -4.83
C PHE A 116 -5.41 -6.38 -4.82
N ALA A 117 -5.86 -5.17 -5.11
CA ALA A 117 -7.27 -4.86 -5.34
C ALA A 117 -7.67 -5.16 -6.80
N ARG A 118 -8.97 -5.01 -7.11
CA ARG A 118 -9.51 -5.29 -8.45
C ARG A 118 -9.12 -4.28 -9.51
N ASP A 119 -8.64 -3.11 -9.10
CA ASP A 119 -8.17 -2.01 -9.94
C ASP A 119 -6.65 -1.98 -10.07
N ASP A 120 -5.99 -3.10 -9.79
CA ASP A 120 -4.54 -3.28 -9.77
C ASP A 120 -3.80 -2.39 -8.74
N SER A 121 -4.52 -1.73 -7.82
CA SER A 121 -3.89 -1.03 -6.70
C SER A 121 -3.43 -1.99 -5.60
N ILE A 122 -2.40 -1.61 -4.86
CA ILE A 122 -1.91 -2.37 -3.71
C ILE A 122 -2.45 -1.72 -2.42
N HIS A 123 -3.14 -2.54 -1.64
CA HIS A 123 -3.55 -2.19 -0.28
C HIS A 123 -2.54 -2.72 0.72
N TRP A 124 -1.96 -1.81 1.49
CA TRP A 124 -1.02 -2.10 2.57
C TRP A 124 -1.74 -2.15 3.91
N SER A 125 -1.18 -2.94 4.83
CA SER A 125 -1.67 -3.06 6.20
C SER A 125 -0.49 -3.27 7.14
N LEU A 126 -0.51 -2.61 8.29
CA LEU A 126 0.52 -2.80 9.31
C LEU A 126 0.31 -4.16 9.99
N VAL A 127 1.38 -4.95 10.08
CA VAL A 127 1.42 -6.20 10.85
C VAL A 127 2.15 -5.97 12.16
N GLU A 128 3.34 -5.36 12.12
CA GLU A 128 4.20 -5.10 13.27
C GLU A 128 5.04 -3.85 13.04
N LEU A 129 5.33 -3.10 14.11
CA LEU A 129 6.09 -1.85 14.09
C LEU A 129 7.16 -1.83 15.21
N ALA A 130 8.39 -1.52 14.84
CA ALA A 130 9.50 -1.27 15.76
C ALA A 130 10.12 0.12 15.47
N PRO A 131 9.68 1.20 16.14
CA PRO A 131 10.20 2.55 15.91
C PRO A 131 11.51 2.77 16.68
N TYR A 132 12.37 3.67 16.18
CA TYR A 132 13.60 4.12 16.85
C TYR A 132 13.91 5.61 16.63
#